data_AF-A0A3M7KVL5-F1
#
_entry.id   AF-A0A3M7KVL5-F1
#
_cell.length_a   1.000
_cell.length_b   1.000
_cell.length_c   1.000
_cell.angle_alpha   90.00
_cell.angle_beta   90.00
_cell.angle_gamma   90.00
#
_symmetry.space_group_name_H-M   'P 1'
#
loop_
_entity.id
_entity.type
_entity.pdbx_description
1 polymer ?
#
loop_
_entity_poly.entity_id
_entity_poly.type
_entity_poly.pdbx_seq_one_letter_code
_entity_poly.pdbx_strand_id
1 'polypeptide(L)'
;MGASPDGLLFRPVPDASERPESLTLSGEEVGQDGSPESSSGVWEVVEIKNVCPFGQSGSGLFTLKDMDPVWEVRAEWVPQLQFHMLCSGLSSALLVSRSATRGLRVFRMPADEAYAGLMKHYIARLWAAVRAGRRSLPANPWVREAKYQDLLRRTLMLARSARVVAEHPGAQPLRGCTHLTRWFLDDGREGAAPS
;
A
#
# COMPACT_ATOMS: atom_id res chain seq x y z
N MET A 1 -9.25 9.09 8.22
CA MET A 1 -8.58 8.30 7.18
C MET A 1 -9.65 7.77 6.26
N GLY A 2 -9.57 8.06 4.97
CA GLY A 2 -10.43 7.40 3.98
C GLY A 2 -10.06 5.92 3.92
N ALA A 3 -11.07 5.05 3.88
CA ALA A 3 -10.91 3.60 3.78
C ALA A 3 -11.32 3.11 2.38
N SER A 4 -11.13 3.96 1.37
CA SER A 4 -11.27 3.56 -0.01
C SER A 4 -9.94 2.97 -0.45
N PRO A 5 -9.94 1.82 -1.13
CA PRO A 5 -8.76 1.43 -1.88
C PRO A 5 -8.44 2.48 -2.94
N ASP A 6 -7.17 2.53 -3.35
CA ASP A 6 -6.76 3.34 -4.49
C ASP A 6 -7.41 2.86 -5.79
N GLY A 7 -7.77 1.57 -5.86
CA GLY A 7 -8.62 1.04 -6.94
C GLY A 7 -9.02 -0.42 -6.76
N LEU A 8 -9.79 -0.92 -7.73
CA LEU A 8 -10.05 -2.34 -7.95
C LEU A 8 -9.44 -2.73 -9.29
N LEU A 9 -8.75 -3.87 -9.34
CA LEU A 9 -8.12 -4.38 -10.55
C LEU A 9 -8.76 -5.71 -10.93
N PHE A 10 -9.21 -5.81 -12.18
CA PHE A 10 -9.60 -7.07 -12.79
C PHE A 10 -8.37 -7.72 -13.42
N ARG A 11 -8.08 -8.95 -13.01
CA ARG A 11 -7.04 -9.77 -13.64
C ARG A 11 -7.71 -10.93 -14.37
N PRO A 12 -7.60 -11.01 -15.70
CA PRO A 12 -8.01 -12.20 -16.45
C PRO A 12 -7.27 -13.43 -15.89
N VAL A 13 -8.00 -14.53 -15.72
CA VAL A 13 -7.38 -15.85 -15.55
C VAL A 13 -7.16 -16.36 -16.96
N PRO A 14 -5.90 -16.57 -17.40
CA PRO A 14 -5.65 -17.18 -18.69
C PRO A 14 -6.41 -18.51 -18.76
N ASP A 15 -7.04 -18.78 -19.90
CA ASP A 15 -7.58 -20.11 -20.14
C ASP A 15 -6.44 -21.13 -19.99
N ALA A 16 -6.72 -22.33 -19.48
CA ALA A 16 -5.68 -23.30 -19.14
C ALA A 16 -4.81 -23.72 -20.34
N SER A 17 -5.25 -23.38 -21.56
CA SER A 17 -4.56 -23.50 -22.84
C SER A 17 -3.49 -22.45 -23.10
N GLU A 18 -3.48 -21.31 -22.38
CA GLU A 18 -2.56 -20.20 -22.57
C GLU A 18 -1.63 -20.03 -21.37
N ARG A 19 -0.43 -20.63 -21.42
CA ARG A 19 0.66 -20.32 -20.49
C ARG A 19 1.26 -18.96 -20.88
N PRO A 20 1.29 -17.94 -19.99
CA PRO A 20 1.97 -16.70 -20.32
C PRO A 20 3.46 -16.83 -20.00
N GLU A 21 4.29 -16.86 -21.04
CA GLU A 21 5.68 -16.40 -20.93
C GLU A 21 5.65 -14.89 -20.68
N SER A 22 6.23 -14.46 -19.55
CA SER A 22 6.49 -13.08 -19.11
C SER A 22 5.48 -11.99 -19.51
N LEU A 23 4.83 -11.38 -18.51
CA LEU A 23 4.07 -10.13 -18.68
C LEU A 23 4.98 -8.97 -19.11
N THR A 24 5.20 -8.82 -20.40
CA THR A 24 5.67 -7.59 -21.04
C THR A 24 4.48 -6.67 -21.25
N LEU A 25 4.47 -5.52 -20.56
CA LEU A 25 3.52 -4.44 -20.81
C LEU A 25 3.89 -3.74 -22.13
N SER A 26 3.36 -4.22 -23.26
CA SER A 26 3.31 -3.46 -24.51
C SER A 26 1.91 -2.88 -24.67
N GLY A 27 1.82 -1.57 -24.80
CA GLY A 27 0.57 -0.90 -25.15
C GLY A 27 0.31 -1.05 -26.64
N GLU A 28 -0.80 -1.71 -26.99
CA GLU A 28 -1.36 -1.68 -28.35
C GLU A 28 -2.87 -1.44 -28.31
N GLU A 29 -3.34 -0.83 -29.40
CA GLU A 29 -4.62 -0.12 -29.54
C GLU A 29 -5.83 -1.05 -29.66
N VAL A 30 -6.99 -0.51 -29.26
CA VAL A 30 -8.29 -1.19 -29.24
C VAL A 30 -8.86 -1.29 -30.67
N GLY A 31 -8.86 -2.51 -31.21
CA GLY A 31 -9.67 -2.93 -32.35
C GLY A 31 -10.95 -3.64 -31.91
N GLN A 32 -12.07 -3.33 -32.57
CA GLN A 32 -13.45 -3.70 -32.28
C GLN A 32 -13.82 -5.16 -32.57
N ASP A 33 -14.94 -5.58 -31.94
CA ASP A 33 -15.85 -6.69 -32.28
C ASP A 33 -15.48 -8.11 -31.84
N GLY A 34 -15.84 -8.41 -30.60
CA GLY A 34 -16.10 -9.77 -30.10
C GLY A 34 -17.11 -9.69 -28.96
N SER A 35 -18.23 -10.41 -29.07
CA SER A 35 -19.16 -10.64 -27.96
C SER A 35 -18.38 -11.01 -26.69
N PRO A 36 -18.72 -10.49 -25.50
CA PRO A 36 -17.97 -10.76 -24.29
C PRO A 36 -18.24 -12.22 -23.89
N GLU A 37 -17.46 -13.15 -24.43
CA GLU A 37 -17.19 -14.39 -23.72
C GLU A 37 -16.77 -13.98 -22.32
N SER A 38 -17.49 -14.48 -21.33
CA SER A 38 -17.28 -14.15 -19.93
C SER A 38 -15.84 -14.51 -19.56
N SER A 39 -14.93 -13.54 -19.67
CA SER A 39 -13.53 -13.74 -19.33
C SER A 39 -13.50 -14.13 -17.86
N SER A 40 -13.15 -15.39 -17.58
CA SER A 40 -12.94 -15.81 -16.21
C SER A 40 -11.81 -14.95 -15.63
N GLY A 41 -12.03 -14.35 -14.47
CA GLY A 41 -11.09 -13.39 -13.93
C GLY A 41 -11.31 -13.16 -12.45
N VAL A 42 -10.30 -12.57 -11.82
CA VAL A 42 -10.29 -12.29 -10.39
C VAL A 42 -10.22 -10.78 -10.19
N TRP A 43 -11.14 -10.25 -9.41
CA TRP A 43 -11.07 -8.88 -8.91
C TRP A 43 -10.22 -8.85 -7.63
N GLU A 44 -9.25 -7.94 -7.60
CA GLU A 44 -8.39 -7.70 -6.44
C GLU A 44 -8.48 -6.23 -6.03
N VAL A 45 -8.42 -5.98 -4.72
CA VAL A 45 -8.20 -4.62 -4.20
C VAL A 45 -6.81 -4.15 -4.61
N VAL A 46 -6.63 -2.87 -4.92
CA VAL A 46 -5.30 -2.26 -5.11
C VAL A 46 -5.09 -1.11 -4.13
N GLU A 47 -3.95 -1.15 -3.45
CA GLU A 47 -3.44 -0.09 -2.58
C GLU A 47 -2.01 0.26 -2.99
N ILE A 48 -1.70 1.53 -3.16
CA ILE A 48 -0.41 2.05 -3.62
C ILE A 48 0.19 2.91 -2.51
N LYS A 49 1.34 2.47 -1.99
CA LYS A 49 2.16 3.21 -1.05
C LYS A 49 3.40 3.75 -1.76
N ASN A 50 3.39 5.05 -2.06
CA ASN A 50 4.57 5.75 -2.54
C ASN A 50 5.54 6.01 -1.38
N VAL A 51 6.81 5.64 -1.57
CA VAL A 51 7.88 5.91 -0.61
C VAL A 51 8.27 7.38 -0.74
N CYS A 52 8.17 8.12 0.37
CA CYS A 52 8.57 9.53 0.40
C CYS A 52 10.10 9.63 0.26
N PRO A 53 10.61 10.39 -0.72
CA PRO A 53 12.04 10.56 -0.92
C PRO A 53 12.63 11.61 0.05
N PHE A 54 11.84 12.18 0.96
CA PHE A 54 12.29 13.21 1.90
C PHE A 54 12.39 12.65 3.31
N GLY A 55 13.57 12.81 3.92
CA GLY A 55 13.81 12.56 5.33
C GLY A 55 14.03 13.88 6.07
N GLN A 56 13.70 13.91 7.36
CA GLN A 56 14.03 15.04 8.23
C GLN A 56 15.44 14.87 8.78
N SER A 57 16.31 15.87 8.58
CA SER A 57 17.56 15.97 9.34
C SER A 57 17.25 16.57 10.73
N GLY A 58 18.07 16.23 11.73
CA GLY A 58 17.92 16.74 13.11
C GLY A 58 17.90 18.27 13.25
N SER A 59 18.27 19.01 12.20
CA SER A 59 18.25 20.48 12.14
C SER A 59 16.98 21.10 11.53
N GLY A 60 15.91 20.32 11.26
CA GLY A 60 14.69 20.84 10.62
C GLY A 60 14.81 21.05 9.11
N LEU A 61 15.95 20.69 8.51
CA LEU A 61 16.17 20.69 7.07
C LEU A 61 15.75 19.33 6.49
N PHE A 62 15.12 19.34 5.31
CA PHE A 62 14.81 18.12 4.57
C PHE A 62 16.05 17.62 3.82
N THR A 63 16.30 16.33 3.89
CA THR A 63 17.31 15.65 3.07
C THR A 63 16.60 14.78 2.06
N LEU A 64 17.04 14.85 0.80
CA LEU A 64 16.64 13.86 -0.19
C LEU A 64 17.27 12.51 0.20
N LYS A 65 16.43 11.61 0.68
CA LYS A 65 16.75 10.22 0.96
C LYS A 65 15.87 9.37 0.06
N ASP A 66 16.37 9.12 -1.14
CA ASP A 66 15.72 8.19 -2.05
C ASP A 66 15.78 6.78 -1.45
N MET A 67 14.61 6.23 -1.13
CA MET A 67 14.44 4.97 -0.44
C MET A 67 13.84 3.94 -1.39
N ASP A 68 14.27 2.69 -1.25
CA ASP A 68 13.72 1.57 -2.00
C ASP A 68 12.25 1.29 -1.61
N PRO A 69 11.46 0.67 -2.52
CA PRO A 69 10.22 0.01 -2.14
C PRO A 69 10.42 -0.87 -0.89
N VAL A 70 9.41 -0.93 -0.02
CA VAL A 70 9.54 -1.74 1.19
C VAL A 70 9.71 -3.20 0.84
N TRP A 71 10.46 -3.91 1.69
CA TRP A 71 10.81 -5.29 1.38
C TRP A 71 9.78 -6.32 1.86
N GLU A 72 8.99 -5.96 2.86
CA GLU A 72 7.87 -6.72 3.41
C GLU A 72 6.67 -5.81 3.64
N VAL A 73 5.49 -6.42 3.80
CA VAL A 73 4.29 -5.70 4.19
C VAL A 73 4.40 -5.29 5.66
N ARG A 74 4.31 -3.99 5.93
CA ARG A 74 4.32 -3.45 7.29
C ARG A 74 3.04 -3.82 8.03
N ALA A 75 3.17 -4.19 9.30
CA ALA A 75 2.05 -4.68 10.13
C ALA A 75 0.89 -3.66 10.21
N GLU A 76 1.20 -2.38 10.28
CA GLU A 76 0.23 -1.28 10.32
C GLU A 76 -0.60 -1.12 9.04
N TRP A 77 -0.18 -1.72 7.92
CA TRP A 77 -0.94 -1.69 6.66
C TRP A 77 -1.98 -2.81 6.58
N VAL A 78 -1.77 -3.91 7.31
CA VAL A 78 -2.66 -5.08 7.29
C VAL A 78 -4.11 -4.74 7.65
N PRO A 79 -4.41 -3.99 8.73
CA PRO A 79 -5.80 -3.62 9.03
C PRO A 79 -6.49 -2.89 7.88
N GLN A 80 -5.76 -2.00 7.19
CA GLN A 80 -6.31 -1.26 6.04
C GLN A 80 -6.66 -2.21 4.88
N LEU A 81 -5.73 -3.08 4.48
CA LEU A 81 -5.94 -4.02 3.37
C LEU A 81 -7.09 -5.00 3.66
N GLN A 82 -7.13 -5.56 4.87
CA GLN A 82 -8.18 -6.47 5.29
C GLN A 82 -9.54 -5.76 5.38
N PHE A 83 -9.56 -4.49 5.77
CA PHE A 83 -10.80 -3.70 5.79
C PHE A 83 -11.30 -3.39 4.38
N HIS A 84 -10.43 -3.08 3.42
CA HIS A 84 -10.83 -2.93 2.02
C HIS A 84 -11.48 -4.21 1.48
N MET A 85 -10.85 -5.38 1.68
CA MET A 85 -11.39 -6.67 1.28
C MET A 85 -12.72 -6.99 1.95
N LEU A 86 -12.86 -6.66 3.25
CA LEU A 86 -14.11 -6.80 3.98
C LEU A 86 -15.23 -5.94 3.38
N CYS A 87 -14.94 -4.71 2.97
CA CYS A 87 -15.93 -3.81 2.38
C CYS A 87 -16.26 -4.15 0.92
N SER A 88 -15.31 -4.68 0.15
CA SER A 88 -15.50 -5.00 -1.27
C SER A 88 -15.96 -6.44 -1.53
N GLY A 89 -15.89 -7.32 -0.52
CA GLY A 89 -16.18 -8.75 -0.67
C GLY A 89 -15.14 -9.52 -1.50
N LEU A 90 -13.96 -8.94 -1.71
CA LEU A 90 -12.90 -9.56 -2.52
C LEU A 90 -12.00 -10.45 -1.65
N SER A 91 -11.47 -11.51 -2.25
CA SER A 91 -10.68 -12.53 -1.55
C SER A 91 -9.19 -12.19 -1.41
N SER A 92 -8.72 -11.13 -2.08
CA SER A 92 -7.33 -10.71 -2.03
C SER A 92 -7.14 -9.22 -2.35
N ALA A 93 -6.00 -8.70 -1.90
CA ALA A 93 -5.55 -7.34 -2.14
C ALA A 93 -4.10 -7.34 -2.66
N LEU A 94 -3.83 -6.44 -3.59
CA LEU A 94 -2.52 -6.06 -4.08
C LEU A 94 -2.07 -4.78 -3.37
N LEU A 95 -0.91 -4.85 -2.73
CA LEU A 95 -0.21 -3.72 -2.17
C LEU A 95 1.01 -3.40 -3.03
N VAL A 96 1.03 -2.24 -3.65
CA VAL A 96 2.14 -1.73 -4.44
C VAL A 96 2.97 -0.80 -3.57
N SER A 97 4.21 -1.17 -3.25
CA SER A 97 5.19 -0.22 -2.72
C SER A 97 5.98 0.35 -3.88
N ARG A 98 5.96 1.67 -4.05
CA ARG A 98 6.57 2.35 -5.19
C ARG A 98 7.56 3.42 -4.74
N SER A 99 8.78 3.38 -5.26
CA SER A 99 9.70 4.51 -5.25
C SER A 99 9.61 5.24 -6.59
N ALA A 100 9.81 6.55 -6.58
CA ALA A 100 9.80 7.37 -7.80
C ALA A 100 10.94 6.99 -8.77
N THR A 101 12.09 6.58 -8.23
CA THR A 101 13.33 6.32 -8.96
C THR A 101 13.82 4.88 -8.81
N ARG A 102 13.40 4.17 -7.77
CA ARG A 102 13.88 2.80 -7.49
C ARG A 102 12.87 1.69 -7.80
N GLY A 103 11.82 2.03 -8.54
CA GLY A 103 10.87 1.06 -9.07
C GLY A 103 9.77 0.70 -8.09
N LEU A 104 9.27 -0.54 -8.18
CA LEU A 104 8.16 -1.00 -7.34
C LEU A 104 8.24 -2.47 -6.96
N ARG A 105 7.56 -2.82 -5.88
CA ARG A 105 7.32 -4.18 -5.42
C ARG A 105 5.83 -4.35 -5.15
N VAL A 106 5.24 -5.41 -5.67
CA VAL A 106 3.82 -5.74 -5.50
C VAL A 106 3.69 -6.95 -4.60
N PHE A 107 2.91 -6.81 -3.54
CA PHE A 107 2.58 -7.88 -2.61
C PHE A 107 1.12 -8.28 -2.79
N ARG A 108 0.82 -9.58 -2.74
CA ARG A 108 -0.54 -10.09 -2.65
C ARG A 108 -0.83 -10.60 -1.24
N MET A 109 -1.95 -10.16 -0.68
CA MET A 109 -2.46 -10.58 0.62
C MET A 109 -3.84 -11.22 0.46
N PRO A 110 -4.06 -12.44 0.98
CA PRO A 110 -5.39 -13.03 1.02
C PRO A 110 -6.25 -12.40 2.12
N ALA A 111 -7.56 -12.40 1.93
CA ALA A 111 -8.52 -12.09 2.98
C ALA A 111 -8.45 -13.14 4.11
N ASP A 112 -8.61 -12.71 5.36
CA ASP A 112 -8.68 -13.58 6.53
C ASP A 112 -9.99 -13.32 7.28
N GLU A 113 -10.95 -14.25 7.17
CA GLU A 113 -12.29 -14.08 7.76
C GLU A 113 -12.24 -14.04 9.29
N ALA A 114 -11.33 -14.77 9.92
CA ALA A 114 -11.19 -14.76 11.38
C ALA A 114 -10.67 -13.39 11.85
N TYR A 115 -9.70 -12.82 11.12
CA TYR A 115 -9.22 -11.45 11.33
C TYR A 115 -10.33 -10.43 11.08
N ALA A 116 -11.12 -10.59 10.01
CA ALA A 116 -12.28 -9.76 9.74
C ALA A 116 -13.30 -9.79 10.88
N GLY A 117 -13.56 -10.96 11.48
CA GLY A 117 -14.38 -11.12 12.67
C GLY A 117 -13.86 -10.30 13.86
N LEU A 118 -12.55 -10.33 14.12
CA LEU A 118 -11.91 -9.55 15.18
C LEU A 118 -11.97 -8.04 14.90
N MET A 119 -11.74 -7.62 13.66
CA MET A 119 -11.87 -6.22 13.26
C MET A 119 -13.30 -5.72 13.47
N LYS A 120 -14.31 -6.45 12.97
CA LYS A 120 -15.74 -6.14 13.16
C LYS A 120 -16.07 -5.95 14.64
N HIS A 121 -15.57 -6.84 15.50
CA HIS A 121 -15.75 -6.76 16.95
C HIS A 121 -15.19 -5.45 17.55
N TYR A 122 -13.94 -5.10 17.24
CA TYR A 122 -13.31 -3.90 17.82
C TYR A 122 -13.83 -2.59 17.21
N ILE A 123 -14.19 -2.57 15.93
CA ILE A 123 -14.87 -1.44 15.29
C ILE A 123 -16.24 -1.19 15.94
N ALA A 124 -17.03 -2.23 16.17
CA ALA A 124 -18.33 -2.10 16.84
C ALA A 124 -18.19 -1.54 18.27
N ARG A 125 -17.16 -1.97 19.01
CA ARG A 125 -16.87 -1.46 20.36
C ARG A 125 -16.38 -0.02 20.35
N LEU A 126 -15.52 0.34 19.40
CA LEU A 126 -15.09 1.72 19.18
C LEU A 126 -16.30 2.60 18.90
N TRP A 127 -17.17 2.18 17.98
CA TRP A 127 -18.38 2.89 17.61
C TRP A 127 -19.34 3.06 18.80
N ALA A 128 -19.56 2.02 19.60
CA ALA A 128 -20.37 2.10 20.80
C ALA A 128 -19.81 3.10 21.82
N ALA A 129 -18.48 3.12 22.02
CA ALA A 129 -17.84 4.08 22.92
C ALA A 129 -17.99 5.53 22.43
N VAL A 130 -17.79 5.77 21.13
CA VAL A 130 -18.00 7.08 20.50
C VAL A 130 -19.45 7.53 20.65
N ARG A 131 -20.42 6.65 20.37
CA ARG A 131 -21.85 6.93 20.54
C ARG A 131 -22.26 7.22 21.98
N ALA A 132 -21.57 6.63 22.96
CA ALA A 132 -21.76 6.91 24.39
C ALA A 132 -21.11 8.24 24.84
N GLY A 133 -20.62 9.07 23.90
CA GLY A 133 -20.04 10.38 24.21
C GLY A 133 -18.60 10.35 24.70
N ARG A 134 -17.91 9.20 24.64
CA ARG A 134 -16.47 9.14 24.95
C ARG A 134 -15.68 9.82 23.83
N ARG A 135 -15.33 11.10 24.05
CA ARG A 135 -14.57 11.93 23.09
C ARG A 135 -13.15 11.43 22.82
N SER A 136 -12.54 10.71 23.77
CA SER A 136 -11.24 10.09 23.56
C SER A 136 -11.16 8.73 24.27
N LEU A 137 -10.47 7.80 23.63
CA LEU A 137 -10.04 6.56 24.25
C LEU A 137 -8.54 6.71 24.59
N PRO A 138 -8.06 6.06 25.65
CA PRO A 138 -6.62 5.98 25.92
C PRO A 138 -5.90 5.30 24.75
N ALA A 139 -4.60 5.55 24.62
CA ALA A 139 -3.77 4.79 23.68
C ALA A 139 -3.85 3.29 24.01
N ASN A 140 -4.23 2.48 23.02
CA ASN A 140 -4.42 1.03 23.13
C ASN A 140 -5.44 0.58 24.21
N PRO A 141 -6.73 0.95 24.07
CA PRO A 141 -7.74 0.77 25.12
C PRO A 141 -8.05 -0.70 25.46
N TRP A 142 -7.67 -1.64 24.60
CA TRP A 142 -7.97 -3.08 24.74
C TRP A 142 -6.72 -3.95 24.85
N VAL A 143 -5.54 -3.38 25.07
CA VAL A 143 -4.25 -4.12 25.01
C VAL A 143 -4.19 -5.34 25.93
N ARG A 144 -4.88 -5.33 27.07
CA ARG A 144 -4.86 -6.46 28.03
C ARG A 144 -5.82 -7.58 27.68
N GLU A 145 -6.68 -7.42 26.68
CA GLU A 145 -7.68 -8.41 26.31
C GLU A 145 -7.09 -9.51 25.42
N ALA A 146 -7.37 -10.78 25.75
CA ALA A 146 -6.90 -11.92 24.95
C ALA A 146 -7.34 -11.85 23.48
N LYS A 147 -8.56 -11.35 23.21
CA LYS A 147 -9.09 -11.18 21.85
C LYS A 147 -8.35 -10.07 21.07
N TYR A 148 -7.89 -9.02 21.76
CA TYR A 148 -7.13 -7.94 21.14
C TYR A 148 -5.71 -8.43 20.84
N GLN A 149 -5.14 -9.21 21.74
CA GLN A 149 -3.87 -9.90 21.51
C GLN A 149 -3.95 -10.86 20.33
N ASP A 150 -5.07 -11.57 20.13
CA ASP A 150 -5.27 -12.40 18.93
C ASP A 150 -5.32 -11.56 17.64
N LEU A 151 -6.01 -10.40 17.67
CA LEU A 151 -6.00 -9.46 16.55
C LEU A 151 -4.56 -9.06 16.20
N LEU A 152 -3.76 -8.62 17.18
CA LEU A 152 -2.37 -8.21 16.95
C LEU A 152 -1.48 -9.34 16.42
N ARG A 153 -1.62 -10.57 16.96
CA ARG A 153 -0.85 -11.73 16.46
C ARG A 153 -1.20 -12.04 15.02
N ARG A 154 -2.48 -12.03 14.66
CA ARG A 154 -2.95 -12.24 13.29
C ARG A 154 -2.49 -11.12 12.35
N THR A 155 -2.48 -9.87 12.81
CA THR A 155 -1.89 -8.75 12.06
C THR A 155 -0.44 -9.07 11.65
N LEU A 156 0.40 -9.51 12.60
CA LEU A 156 1.79 -9.86 12.34
C LEU A 156 1.93 -11.09 11.43
N MET A 157 1.06 -12.09 11.61
CA MET A 157 1.03 -13.29 10.77
C MET A 157 0.72 -12.95 9.31
N LEU A 158 -0.31 -12.13 9.07
CA LEU A 158 -0.72 -11.70 7.73
C LEU A 158 0.32 -10.82 7.05
N ALA A 159 0.97 -9.92 7.81
CA ALA A 159 2.08 -9.12 7.30
C ALA A 159 3.20 -10.01 6.74
N ARG A 160 3.56 -11.06 7.47
CA ARG A 160 4.62 -12.02 7.09
C ARG A 160 4.20 -12.99 5.99
N SER A 161 2.92 -13.28 5.83
CA SER A 161 2.42 -14.25 4.83
C SER A 161 2.15 -13.62 3.46
N ALA A 162 2.14 -12.29 3.36
CA ALA A 162 2.00 -11.57 2.11
C ALA A 162 3.14 -11.93 1.15
N ARG A 163 2.78 -12.28 -0.09
CA ARG A 163 3.75 -12.79 -1.08
C ARG A 163 4.09 -11.71 -2.07
N VAL A 164 5.37 -11.56 -2.40
CA VAL A 164 5.78 -10.76 -3.57
C VAL A 164 5.30 -11.46 -4.83
N VAL A 165 4.56 -10.74 -5.68
CA VAL A 165 4.00 -11.27 -6.93
C VAL A 165 4.54 -10.58 -8.17
N ALA A 166 5.11 -9.39 -8.02
CA ALA A 166 5.80 -8.69 -9.09
C ALA A 166 6.83 -7.71 -8.51
N GLU A 167 7.90 -7.48 -9.27
CA GLU A 167 8.89 -6.44 -9.03
C GLU A 167 9.21 -5.77 -10.35
N HIS A 168 9.44 -4.47 -10.31
CA HIS A 168 9.99 -3.75 -11.44
C HIS A 168 11.17 -2.92 -10.95
N PRO A 169 12.40 -3.17 -11.47
CA PRO A 169 13.54 -2.33 -11.14
C PRO A 169 13.26 -0.93 -11.69
N GLY A 170 13.55 0.11 -10.89
CA GLY A 170 13.30 1.50 -11.31
C GLY A 170 14.05 1.88 -12.59
N ALA A 171 13.60 2.94 -13.24
CA ALA A 171 14.40 3.62 -14.26
C ALA A 171 15.69 4.17 -13.63
N GLN A 172 16.71 4.45 -14.46
CA GLN A 172 17.96 5.05 -13.96
C GLN A 172 17.68 6.25 -13.03
N PRO A 173 18.45 6.44 -11.94
CA PRO A 173 18.26 7.56 -11.04
C PRO A 173 18.21 8.88 -11.81
N LEU A 174 17.35 9.81 -11.39
CA LEU A 174 17.30 11.15 -11.97
C LEU A 174 18.72 11.74 -12.04
N ARG A 175 19.17 12.17 -13.23
CA ARG A 175 20.47 12.82 -13.41
C ARG A 175 20.57 14.00 -12.43
N GLY A 176 21.55 13.97 -11.54
CA GLY A 176 21.74 14.96 -10.45
C GLY A 176 21.44 14.44 -9.04
N CYS A 177 20.84 13.24 -8.91
CA CYS A 177 20.68 12.54 -7.62
C CYS A 177 21.90 11.65 -7.31
N THR A 178 23.10 12.23 -7.32
CA THR A 178 24.24 11.62 -6.62
C THR A 178 24.11 11.99 -5.14
N HIS A 179 24.39 11.01 -4.27
CA HIS A 179 24.29 11.08 -2.82
C HIS A 179 24.54 12.48 -2.23
N LEU A 180 23.62 12.97 -1.39
CA LEU A 180 23.73 14.20 -0.59
C LEU A 180 23.62 15.54 -1.35
N THR A 181 22.71 15.71 -2.30
CA THR A 181 22.27 17.06 -2.68
C THR A 181 21.28 17.60 -1.64
N ARG A 182 21.78 18.48 -0.77
CA ARG A 182 20.98 19.31 0.15
C ARG A 182 20.22 20.31 -0.72
N TRP A 183 18.94 20.05 -0.97
CA TRP A 183 18.07 21.01 -1.63
C TRP A 183 17.78 22.12 -0.61
N PHE A 184 18.51 23.23 -0.73
CA PHE A 184 18.07 24.47 -0.12
C PHE A 184 16.86 24.93 -0.92
N LEU A 185 15.71 25.09 -0.26
CA LEU A 185 14.70 26.00 -0.76
C LEU A 185 15.38 27.38 -0.65
N ASP A 186 15.86 27.87 -1.78
CA ASP A 186 16.41 29.21 -1.88
C ASP A 186 15.24 30.16 -1.60
N ASP A 187 15.15 30.67 -0.37
CA ASP A 187 14.17 31.67 0.03
C ASP A 187 14.52 32.96 -0.73
N GLY A 188 14.03 33.06 -1.96
CA GLY A 188 14.29 34.08 -2.98
C GLY A 188 14.65 35.48 -2.45
N ARG A 189 15.88 35.63 -1.99
CA ARG A 189 16.52 36.90 -1.67
C ARG A 189 17.74 36.99 -2.56
N GLU A 190 17.52 37.49 -3.76
CA GLU A 190 18.56 38.17 -4.50
C GLU A 190 19.16 39.24 -3.58
N GLY A 191 20.38 38.99 -3.11
CA GLY A 191 21.09 39.83 -2.16
C GLY A 191 22.53 40.02 -2.59
N ALA A 192 22.72 41.02 -3.46
CA ALA A 192 23.92 41.81 -3.75
C ALA A 192 25.28 41.10 -3.91
N ALA A 193 25.84 41.23 -5.12
CA ALA A 193 27.25 40.98 -5.39
C ALA A 193 28.15 41.89 -4.53
N PRO A 194 29.27 41.38 -3.99
CA PRO A 194 30.22 42.18 -3.23
C PRO A 194 31.00 43.11 -4.17
N SER A 195 31.05 44.39 -3.81
CA SER A 195 31.98 45.39 -4.34
C SER A 195 33.35 45.27 -3.67
#